data_AF-A0A427XZK5-F1
#
_entry.id   AF-A0A427XZK5-F1
#
_cell.length_a   1.000
_cell.length_b   1.000
_cell.length_c   1.000
_cell.angle_alpha   90.00
_cell.angle_beta   90.00
_cell.angle_gamma   90.00
#
_symmetry.space_group_name_H-M   'P 1'
#
loop_
_entity.id
_entity.type
_entity.pdbx_description
1 polymer ?
#
loop_
_entity_poly.entity_id
_entity_poly.type
_entity_poly.pdbx_seq_one_letter_code
_entity_poly.pdbx_strand_id
1 'polypeptide(L)'
;MTAMSAALPPYSSAPPSPAPPHEVVITIQPPHLAAIAAGTQNTELRGYDVPSTRWWIYEPAPFNALKYVAEVAVVPVPTPSSSTAGSSSSSVDDTVDDSADSSGSDDTDATVEAENAAYAYQILRLEELEPPLPLHELRRRGWLRGAPHTYAFVSDGMRADLESVERRLVFDNRDEDEGDVAEVDAEIVPVDLDGPVPSPLSCVAAEKSAVSGGEKAAAATGLQDTLALPRLGAVSVA
;
A
#
# COMPACT_ATOMS: atom_id res chain seq x y z
N MET A 1 -19.29 70.87 10.09
CA MET A 1 -19.49 69.53 9.50
C MET A 1 -18.11 69.04 9.06
N THR A 2 -17.42 68.32 9.94
CA THR A 2 -16.04 67.86 9.72
C THR A 2 -16.12 66.39 9.34
N ALA A 3 -15.81 66.07 8.08
CA ALA A 3 -15.79 64.69 7.59
C ALA A 3 -14.49 64.02 8.02
N MET A 4 -14.58 62.99 8.86
CA MET A 4 -13.46 62.11 9.20
C MET A 4 -13.20 61.17 8.02
N SER A 5 -12.10 61.41 7.31
CA SER A 5 -11.56 60.53 6.29
C SER A 5 -10.85 59.36 6.98
N ALA A 6 -11.46 58.18 6.96
CA ALA A 6 -10.86 56.95 7.46
C ALA A 6 -9.90 56.41 6.38
N ALA A 7 -8.60 56.46 6.67
CA ALA A 7 -7.57 55.82 5.86
C ALA A 7 -7.72 54.29 5.99
N LEU A 8 -7.93 53.61 4.86
CA LEU A 8 -7.91 52.14 4.80
C LEU A 8 -6.46 51.65 5.03
N PRO A 9 -6.27 50.53 5.76
CA PRO A 9 -4.95 49.96 5.96
C PRO A 9 -4.35 49.49 4.64
N PRO A 10 -3.01 49.51 4.49
CA PRO A 10 -2.35 49.00 3.30
C PRO A 10 -2.63 47.50 3.18
N TYR A 11 -3.16 47.07 2.03
CA TYR A 11 -3.27 45.67 1.67
C TYR A 11 -1.87 45.06 1.71
N SER A 12 -1.63 44.19 2.70
CA SER A 12 -0.44 43.35 2.79
C SER A 12 -0.46 42.36 1.63
N SER A 13 0.31 42.65 0.59
CA SER A 13 0.48 41.82 -0.60
C SER A 13 1.45 40.66 -0.31
N ALA A 14 1.18 39.87 0.74
CA ALA A 14 1.81 38.56 0.83
C ALA A 14 1.24 37.70 -0.32
N PRO A 15 2.08 37.01 -1.12
CA PRO A 15 1.58 36.02 -2.05
C PRO A 15 0.69 35.04 -1.27
N PRO A 16 -0.43 34.57 -1.84
CA PRO A 16 -1.21 33.53 -1.18
C PRO A 16 -0.24 32.40 -0.87
N SER A 17 -0.09 32.07 0.41
CA SER A 17 0.62 30.86 0.83
C SER A 17 0.14 29.73 -0.07
N PRO A 18 1.02 28.95 -0.71
CA PRO A 18 0.59 27.87 -1.58
C PRO A 18 -0.43 27.06 -0.78
N ALA A 19 -1.64 26.89 -1.36
CA ALA A 19 -2.70 26.15 -0.69
C ALA A 19 -2.10 24.83 -0.20
N PRO A 20 -2.38 24.40 1.04
CA PRO A 20 -1.80 23.18 1.57
C PRO A 20 -2.06 22.05 0.57
N PRO A 21 -1.06 21.18 0.32
CA PRO A 21 -1.23 20.08 -0.62
C PRO A 21 -2.51 19.32 -0.25
N HIS A 22 -3.37 19.09 -1.24
CA HIS A 22 -4.63 18.41 -1.02
C HIS A 22 -4.33 16.98 -0.57
N GLU A 23 -4.53 16.66 0.71
CA GLU A 23 -4.40 15.30 1.21
C GLU A 23 -5.65 14.48 0.89
N VAL A 24 -5.47 13.19 0.64
CA VAL A 24 -6.57 12.28 0.27
C VAL A 24 -6.57 11.02 1.13
N VAL A 25 -7.75 10.44 1.31
CA VAL A 25 -7.93 9.08 1.80
C VAL A 25 -8.10 8.14 0.63
N ILE A 26 -7.32 7.06 0.60
CA ILE A 26 -7.38 6.01 -0.42
C ILE A 26 -7.55 4.64 0.25
N THR A 27 -8.19 3.71 -0.44
CA THR A 27 -8.34 2.32 0.03
C THR A 27 -7.29 1.44 -0.63
N ILE A 28 -6.46 0.77 0.15
CA ILE A 28 -5.49 -0.23 -0.33
C ILE A 28 -5.86 -1.59 0.30
N GLN A 29 -5.86 -2.65 -0.50
CA GLN A 29 -6.22 -3.99 -0.03
C GLN A 29 -5.16 -4.54 0.95
N PRO A 30 -5.55 -5.35 1.96
CA PRO A 30 -4.64 -5.85 2.98
C PRO A 30 -3.40 -6.60 2.41
N PRO A 31 -3.51 -7.45 1.37
CA PRO A 31 -2.34 -8.12 0.81
C PRO A 31 -1.30 -7.15 0.25
N HIS A 32 -1.72 -6.11 -0.47
CA HIS A 32 -0.83 -5.08 -1.02
C HIS A 32 -0.21 -4.24 0.09
N LEU A 33 -1.02 -3.86 1.07
CA LEU A 33 -0.56 -3.07 2.21
C LEU A 33 0.46 -3.83 3.07
N ALA A 34 0.30 -5.15 3.21
CA ALA A 34 1.28 -6.01 3.88
C ALA A 34 2.60 -6.08 3.10
N ALA A 35 2.56 -6.21 1.76
CA ALA A 35 3.75 -6.16 0.92
C ALA A 35 4.47 -4.80 1.00
N ILE A 36 3.71 -3.71 1.06
CA ILE A 36 4.23 -2.36 1.26
C ILE A 36 4.89 -2.23 2.63
N ALA A 37 4.22 -2.61 3.70
CA ALA A 37 4.76 -2.54 5.05
C ALA A 37 6.00 -3.43 5.24
N ALA A 38 6.08 -4.55 4.51
CA ALA A 38 7.25 -5.43 4.49
C ALA A 38 8.40 -4.92 3.61
N GLY A 39 8.19 -3.86 2.82
CA GLY A 39 9.15 -3.33 1.87
C GLY A 39 9.38 -4.21 0.63
N THR A 40 8.55 -5.23 0.40
CA THR A 40 8.66 -6.09 -0.79
C THR A 40 8.03 -5.48 -2.03
N GLN A 41 7.12 -4.52 -1.85
CA GLN A 41 6.51 -3.71 -2.90
C GLN A 41 6.48 -2.26 -2.45
N ASN A 42 6.94 -1.32 -3.26
CA ASN A 42 6.93 0.11 -2.93
C ASN A 42 6.11 0.94 -3.92
N THR A 43 5.36 0.30 -4.81
CA THR A 43 4.62 0.97 -5.88
C THR A 43 3.16 0.56 -5.83
N GLU A 44 2.27 1.54 -5.82
CA GLU A 44 0.82 1.38 -5.92
C GLU A 44 0.36 1.74 -7.33
N LEU A 45 -0.42 0.88 -7.96
CA LEU A 45 -0.91 1.05 -9.33
C LEU A 45 -2.39 1.46 -9.32
N ARG A 46 -2.77 2.41 -10.17
CA ARG A 46 -4.17 2.87 -10.29
C ARG A 46 -4.56 3.15 -11.74
N GLY A 47 -5.82 2.87 -12.06
CA GLY A 47 -6.45 3.27 -13.32
C GLY A 47 -6.86 4.75 -13.38
N TYR A 48 -6.58 5.55 -12.35
CA TYR A 48 -6.97 6.96 -12.25
C TYR A 48 -5.89 7.80 -11.55
N ASP A 49 -5.89 9.09 -11.84
CA ASP A 49 -5.01 10.06 -11.21
C ASP A 49 -5.48 10.38 -9.78
N VAL A 50 -4.53 10.48 -8.86
CA VAL A 50 -4.72 10.82 -7.46
C VAL A 50 -3.99 12.15 -7.22
N PRO A 51 -4.71 13.28 -7.13
CA PRO A 51 -4.11 14.62 -7.13
C PRO A 51 -3.54 15.00 -5.76
N SER A 52 -2.66 14.17 -5.21
CA SER A 52 -2.07 14.32 -3.89
C SER A 52 -0.75 13.57 -3.76
N THR A 53 0.19 14.17 -3.05
CA THR A 53 1.45 13.53 -2.65
C THR A 53 1.39 12.91 -1.26
N ARG A 54 0.29 13.09 -0.51
CA ARG A 54 0.15 12.59 0.86
C ARG A 54 -1.18 11.88 1.05
N TRP A 55 -1.10 10.59 1.29
CA TRP A 55 -2.24 9.69 1.30
C TRP A 55 -2.48 9.13 2.69
N TRP A 56 -3.72 9.17 3.12
CA TRP A 56 -4.22 8.45 4.28
C TRP A 56 -4.80 7.13 3.80
N ILE A 57 -4.24 6.02 4.28
CA ILE A 57 -4.57 4.70 3.77
C ILE A 57 -5.60 4.05 4.68
N TYR A 58 -6.76 3.76 4.09
CA TYR A 58 -7.82 2.94 4.67
C TYR A 58 -7.59 1.47 4.28
N GLU A 59 -7.47 0.61 5.28
CA GLU A 59 -7.43 -0.84 5.10
C GLU A 59 -8.87 -1.39 5.24
N PRO A 60 -9.40 -2.10 4.23
CA PRO A 60 -10.73 -2.70 4.30
C PRO A 60 -10.73 -3.94 5.21
N ALA A 61 -11.67 -4.87 5.02
CA ALA A 61 -11.74 -6.06 5.86
C ALA A 61 -10.39 -6.83 5.85
N PRO A 62 -9.93 -7.34 7.00
CA PRO A 62 -10.66 -7.48 8.26
C PRO A 62 -10.62 -6.25 9.20
N PHE A 63 -9.70 -5.30 8.99
CA PHE A 63 -9.45 -4.21 9.96
C PHE A 63 -10.48 -3.08 9.88
N ASN A 64 -10.95 -2.74 8.67
CA ASN A 64 -11.91 -1.66 8.42
C ASN A 64 -11.52 -0.34 9.12
N ALA A 65 -10.30 0.12 8.92
CA ALA A 65 -9.72 1.24 9.65
C ALA A 65 -8.76 2.06 8.78
N LEU A 66 -8.66 3.36 9.10
CA LEU A 66 -7.58 4.21 8.64
C LEU A 66 -6.34 3.90 9.48
N LYS A 67 -5.28 3.40 8.82
CA LYS A 67 -4.17 2.77 9.52
C LYS A 67 -2.81 3.34 9.17
N TYR A 68 -2.62 3.86 7.97
CA TYR A 68 -1.34 4.45 7.59
C TYR A 68 -1.50 5.85 7.00
N VAL A 69 -0.39 6.58 7.00
CA VAL A 69 -0.16 7.75 6.16
C VAL A 69 1.08 7.51 5.32
N ALA A 70 1.00 7.83 4.04
CA ALA A 70 2.07 7.66 3.09
C ALA A 70 2.40 8.99 2.41
N GLU A 71 3.68 9.20 2.15
CA GLU A 71 4.14 10.18 1.16
C GLU A 71 4.47 9.44 -0.13
N VAL A 72 4.01 9.97 -1.25
CA VAL A 72 4.12 9.32 -2.56
C VAL A 72 4.69 10.25 -3.62
N ALA A 73 5.37 9.64 -4.60
CA ALA A 73 5.77 10.29 -5.85
C ALA A 73 5.16 9.56 -7.05
N VAL A 74 4.81 10.32 -8.08
CA VAL A 74 4.37 9.74 -9.36
C VAL A 74 5.59 9.18 -10.08
N VAL A 75 5.53 7.91 -10.47
CA VAL A 75 6.59 7.24 -11.24
C VAL A 75 6.04 6.72 -12.56
N PRO A 76 6.90 6.50 -13.57
CA PRO A 76 6.47 5.87 -14.82
C PRO A 76 5.82 4.51 -14.55
N VAL A 77 4.70 4.24 -15.22
CA VAL A 77 4.02 2.93 -15.11
C VAL A 77 4.98 1.84 -15.60
N PRO A 78 5.24 0.79 -14.80
CA PRO A 78 6.06 -0.32 -15.23
C PRO A 78 5.41 -0.99 -16.44
N THR A 79 6.02 -0.86 -17.62
CA THR A 79 5.53 -1.57 -18.81
C THR A 79 5.91 -3.05 -18.70
N PRO A 80 5.00 -3.99 -19.06
CA PRO A 80 5.23 -5.43 -18.92
C PRO A 80 6.40 -5.99 -19.76
N SER A 81 7.09 -5.18 -20.57
CA SER A 81 8.30 -5.59 -21.30
C SER A 81 9.61 -5.42 -20.52
N SER A 82 9.59 -4.83 -19.33
CA SER A 82 10.81 -4.53 -18.55
C SER A 82 11.05 -5.44 -17.33
N SER A 83 10.17 -6.41 -17.06
CA SER A 83 10.47 -7.46 -16.10
C SER A 83 11.49 -8.42 -16.73
N THR A 84 12.76 -8.23 -16.38
CA THR A 84 13.81 -9.20 -16.70
C THR A 84 13.41 -10.56 -16.14
N ALA A 85 13.19 -11.49 -17.06
CA ALA A 85 12.95 -12.91 -16.91
C ALA A 85 13.46 -13.54 -15.60
N GLY A 86 12.52 -13.81 -14.70
CA GLY A 86 12.61 -14.83 -13.66
C GLY A 86 11.57 -15.92 -13.94
N SER A 87 11.91 -16.83 -14.84
CA SER A 87 11.26 -18.11 -15.18
C SER A 87 10.02 -18.56 -14.38
N SER A 88 8.87 -18.59 -15.06
CA SER A 88 8.03 -19.80 -15.14
C SER A 88 7.17 -19.74 -16.40
N SER A 89 7.68 -20.35 -17.47
CA SER A 89 6.90 -20.72 -18.65
C SER A 89 5.87 -21.78 -18.22
N SER A 90 4.66 -21.36 -17.87
CA SER A 90 3.53 -22.30 -17.73
C SER A 90 2.86 -22.44 -19.10
N SER A 91 3.06 -23.60 -19.70
CA SER A 91 2.40 -24.05 -20.91
C SER A 91 0.88 -24.05 -20.76
N VAL A 92 0.21 -23.42 -21.73
CA VAL A 92 -1.23 -23.53 -21.99
C VAL A 92 -1.65 -24.99 -22.14
N ASP A 93 -2.52 -25.46 -21.23
CA ASP A 93 -3.34 -26.66 -21.41
C ASP A 93 -4.80 -26.22 -21.43
N ASP A 94 -5.43 -26.42 -22.59
CA ASP A 94 -6.83 -26.17 -22.88
C ASP A 94 -7.70 -27.22 -22.17
N THR A 95 -8.35 -26.86 -21.06
CA THR A 95 -9.50 -27.62 -20.55
C THR A 95 -10.67 -26.69 -20.25
N VAL A 96 -11.63 -26.70 -21.17
CA VAL A 96 -13.01 -26.27 -20.98
C VAL A 96 -13.68 -27.16 -19.93
N ASP A 97 -14.04 -26.61 -18.78
CA ASP A 97 -15.01 -27.21 -17.86
C ASP A 97 -16.11 -26.17 -17.56
N ASP A 98 -17.32 -26.53 -18.01
CA ASP A 98 -18.56 -25.78 -17.86
C ASP A 98 -19.22 -26.29 -16.58
N SER A 99 -19.03 -25.58 -15.46
CA SER A 99 -19.78 -25.82 -14.22
C SER A 99 -19.84 -24.58 -13.34
N ALA A 100 -21.08 -24.15 -13.13
CA ALA A 100 -21.50 -23.05 -12.28
C ALA A 100 -21.22 -23.31 -10.80
N ASP A 101 -20.69 -22.31 -10.08
CA ASP A 101 -21.33 -21.74 -8.87
C ASP A 101 -20.63 -20.43 -8.50
N SER A 102 -21.41 -19.45 -8.02
CA SER A 102 -20.89 -18.17 -7.55
C SER A 102 -20.22 -18.33 -6.18
N SER A 103 -18.91 -18.15 -6.13
CA SER A 103 -18.21 -17.84 -4.87
C SER A 103 -17.09 -16.86 -5.18
N GLY A 104 -17.21 -15.64 -4.67
CA GLY A 104 -16.22 -14.58 -4.84
C GLY A 104 -14.89 -14.97 -4.19
N SER A 105 -13.90 -15.26 -5.03
CA SER A 105 -12.48 -15.21 -4.65
C SER A 105 -11.95 -13.83 -5.03
N ASP A 106 -11.77 -12.97 -4.03
CA ASP A 106 -11.06 -11.69 -4.11
C ASP A 106 -9.53 -11.94 -4.21
N ASP A 107 -9.12 -12.82 -5.14
CA ASP A 107 -7.74 -13.23 -5.43
C ASP A 107 -7.43 -13.03 -6.93
N THR A 108 -7.77 -11.87 -7.47
CA THR A 108 -7.31 -11.42 -8.79
C THR A 108 -6.23 -10.37 -8.55
N ASP A 109 -4.98 -10.80 -8.41
CA ASP A 109 -4.00 -10.90 -9.50
C ASP A 109 -3.41 -9.52 -9.80
N ALA A 110 -2.33 -9.18 -9.08
CA ALA A 110 -1.52 -7.98 -9.30
C ALA A 110 -1.11 -7.81 -10.77
N THR A 111 -1.09 -8.90 -11.54
CA THR A 111 -0.86 -8.90 -12.99
C THR A 111 -1.95 -8.16 -13.76
N VAL A 112 -3.23 -8.36 -13.42
CA VAL A 112 -4.37 -7.70 -14.09
C VAL A 112 -4.45 -6.22 -13.74
N GLU A 113 -4.09 -5.86 -12.51
CA GLU A 113 -4.01 -4.45 -12.10
C GLU A 113 -2.89 -3.72 -12.85
N ALA A 114 -1.75 -4.39 -13.09
CA ALA A 114 -0.65 -3.81 -13.86
C ALA A 114 -1.00 -3.55 -15.33
N GLU A 115 -1.78 -4.45 -15.96
CA GLU A 115 -2.19 -4.28 -17.37
C GLU A 115 -3.15 -3.11 -17.59
N ASN A 116 -3.94 -2.74 -16.57
CA ASN A 116 -4.93 -1.65 -16.66
C ASN A 116 -4.51 -0.37 -15.92
N ALA A 117 -3.31 -0.35 -15.32
CA ALA A 117 -2.81 0.81 -14.61
C ALA A 117 -2.42 1.93 -15.57
N ALA A 118 -3.02 3.11 -15.40
CA ALA A 118 -2.61 4.31 -16.11
C ALA A 118 -1.60 5.15 -15.30
N TYR A 119 -1.53 4.92 -13.99
CA TYR A 119 -0.70 5.67 -13.06
C TYR A 119 -0.02 4.72 -12.07
N ALA A 120 1.24 5.03 -11.74
CA ALA A 120 2.02 4.33 -10.73
C ALA A 120 2.55 5.35 -9.72
N TYR A 121 2.43 5.00 -8.44
CA TYR A 121 2.81 5.85 -7.32
C TYR A 121 3.79 5.10 -6.44
N GLN A 122 5.01 5.62 -6.37
CA GLN A 122 6.02 5.10 -5.46
C GLN A 122 5.75 5.64 -4.05
N ILE A 123 5.67 4.75 -3.08
CA ILE A 123 5.54 5.06 -1.66
C ILE A 123 6.94 5.33 -1.13
N LEU A 124 7.20 6.60 -0.81
CA LEU A 124 8.49 7.07 -0.34
C LEU A 124 8.62 6.90 1.17
N ARG A 125 7.57 7.21 1.91
CA ARG A 125 7.54 7.11 3.38
C ARG A 125 6.21 6.53 3.81
N LEU A 126 6.24 5.64 4.78
CA LEU A 126 5.04 5.05 5.37
C LEU A 126 5.09 5.16 6.91
N GLU A 127 4.05 5.71 7.49
CA GLU A 127 3.86 5.78 8.94
C GLU A 127 2.54 5.10 9.32
N GLU A 128 2.55 4.30 10.38
CA GLU A 128 1.38 3.64 10.95
C GLU A 128 0.76 4.50 12.05
N LEU A 129 -0.57 4.58 12.10
CA LEU A 129 -1.33 5.30 13.13
C LEU A 129 -1.43 4.44 14.40
N GLU A 130 -1.08 5.01 15.54
CA GLU A 130 -1.22 4.37 16.85
C GLU A 130 -2.15 5.20 17.76
N PRO A 131 -3.41 4.78 18.01
CA PRO A 131 -4.11 3.61 17.47
C PRO A 131 -4.67 3.84 16.04
N PRO A 132 -4.96 2.76 15.29
CA PRO A 132 -5.69 2.87 14.02
C PRO A 132 -7.10 3.42 14.25
N LEU A 133 -7.62 4.20 13.29
CA LEU A 133 -8.93 4.84 13.38
C LEU A 133 -10.00 3.99 12.68
N PRO A 134 -10.87 3.27 13.40
CA PRO A 134 -11.84 2.37 12.81
C PRO A 134 -12.95 3.12 12.07
N LEU A 135 -13.56 2.47 11.06
CA LEU A 135 -14.59 3.08 10.22
C LEU A 135 -15.77 3.68 11.01
N HIS A 136 -16.16 3.07 12.13
CA HIS A 136 -17.25 3.59 12.96
C HIS A 136 -16.91 4.96 13.59
N GLU A 137 -15.64 5.22 13.89
CA GLU A 137 -15.14 6.51 14.37
C GLU A 137 -15.21 7.55 13.25
N LEU A 138 -14.68 7.19 12.08
CA LEU A 138 -14.67 8.05 10.89
C LEU A 138 -16.09 8.46 10.49
N ARG A 139 -17.05 7.52 10.59
CA ARG A 139 -18.48 7.77 10.36
C ARG A 139 -19.09 8.68 11.43
N ARG A 140 -18.76 8.45 12.71
CA ARG A 140 -19.28 9.27 13.83
C ARG A 140 -18.84 10.73 13.71
N ARG A 141 -17.60 10.97 13.24
CA ARG A 141 -17.06 12.32 12.98
C ARG A 141 -17.57 12.93 11.67
N GLY A 142 -18.30 12.17 10.85
CA GLY A 142 -18.82 12.62 9.57
C GLY A 142 -17.74 12.76 8.48
N TRP A 143 -16.56 12.18 8.68
CA TRP A 143 -15.44 12.28 7.73
C TRP A 143 -15.62 11.34 6.53
N LEU A 144 -16.04 10.10 6.78
CA LEU A 144 -16.28 9.10 5.74
C LEU A 144 -17.64 8.43 5.96
N ARG A 145 -18.34 8.12 4.87
CA ARG A 145 -19.56 7.29 4.91
C ARG A 145 -19.26 5.80 4.87
N GLY A 146 -18.13 5.44 4.28
CA GLY A 146 -17.65 4.08 4.02
C GLY A 146 -16.22 4.15 3.48
N ALA A 147 -15.67 3.00 3.09
CA ALA A 147 -14.39 2.93 2.39
C ALA A 147 -14.47 3.72 1.07
N PRO A 148 -13.52 4.63 0.77
CA PRO A 148 -13.46 5.28 -0.53
C PRO A 148 -13.28 4.26 -1.66
N HIS A 149 -14.08 4.37 -2.72
CA HIS A 149 -13.91 3.53 -3.93
C HIS A 149 -12.76 4.04 -4.82
N THR A 150 -12.58 5.36 -4.88
CA THR A 150 -11.51 6.02 -5.63
C THR A 150 -10.58 6.71 -4.62
N TYR A 151 -10.89 7.95 -4.25
CA TYR A 151 -10.29 8.62 -3.10
C TYR A 151 -11.32 9.58 -2.50
N ALA A 152 -11.04 10.06 -1.28
CA ALA A 152 -11.83 11.12 -0.64
C ALA A 152 -10.89 12.21 -0.14
N PHE A 153 -11.19 13.48 -0.41
CA PHE A 153 -10.38 14.59 0.11
C PHE A 153 -10.49 14.68 1.63
N VAL A 154 -9.34 14.92 2.28
CA VAL A 154 -9.27 15.19 3.71
C VAL A 154 -9.70 16.63 3.96
N SER A 155 -10.81 16.80 4.68
CA SER A 155 -11.25 18.12 5.14
C SER A 155 -10.27 18.71 6.17
N ASP A 156 -10.21 20.03 6.31
CA ASP A 156 -9.29 20.67 7.26
C ASP A 156 -9.52 20.22 8.71
N GLY A 157 -10.77 19.98 9.11
CA GLY A 157 -11.10 19.43 10.43
C GLY A 157 -10.63 17.99 10.61
N MET A 158 -10.70 17.17 9.54
CA MET A 158 -10.14 15.82 9.55
C MET A 158 -8.61 15.87 9.63
N ARG A 159 -7.95 16.75 8.86
CA ARG A 159 -6.49 16.91 8.88
C ARG A 159 -6.00 17.29 10.27
N ALA A 160 -6.59 18.32 10.88
CA ALA A 160 -6.19 18.81 12.20
C ALA A 160 -6.24 17.70 13.27
N ASP A 161 -7.32 16.90 13.27
CA ASP A 161 -7.45 15.77 14.19
C ASP A 161 -6.44 14.66 13.87
N LEU A 162 -6.26 14.31 12.59
CA LEU A 162 -5.33 13.26 12.16
C LEU A 162 -3.85 13.63 12.39
N GLU A 163 -3.52 14.92 12.37
CA GLU A 163 -2.21 15.46 12.76
C GLU A 163 -1.93 15.31 14.25
N SER A 164 -2.96 15.24 15.08
CA SER A 164 -2.82 15.01 16.52
C SER A 164 -2.64 13.54 16.91
N VAL A 165 -2.89 12.60 15.99
CA VAL A 165 -2.76 11.15 16.25
C VAL A 165 -1.27 10.76 16.20
N GLU A 166 -0.84 9.99 17.19
CA GLU A 166 0.53 9.46 17.24
C GLU A 166 0.79 8.50 16.08
N ARG A 167 2.03 8.51 15.58
CA ARG A 167 2.43 7.72 14.42
C ARG A 167 3.76 7.05 14.66
N ARG A 168 3.86 5.81 14.19
CA ARG A 168 5.09 5.04 14.16
C ARG A 168 5.61 4.97 12.74
N LEU A 169 6.87 5.39 12.54
CA LEU A 169 7.53 5.23 11.24
C LEU A 169 7.68 3.74 10.91
N VAL A 170 7.22 3.32 9.74
CA VAL A 170 7.42 1.96 9.21
C VAL A 170 8.69 1.94 8.38
N PHE A 171 8.80 2.83 7.39
CA PHE A 171 10.01 3.04 6.59
C PHE A 171 10.05 4.47 5.99
N ASP A 172 11.24 4.91 5.59
CA ASP A 172 11.50 6.17 4.88
C ASP A 172 12.60 5.95 3.82
N ASN A 173 12.23 6.03 2.54
CA ASN A 173 13.10 5.80 1.38
C ASN A 173 13.47 7.11 0.67
N ARG A 174 13.20 8.27 1.27
CA ARG A 174 13.49 9.58 0.65
C ARG A 174 14.98 9.90 0.59
N ASP A 175 15.78 9.27 1.45
CA ASP A 175 17.18 9.59 1.65
C ASP A 175 18.14 8.67 0.86
N GLU A 176 17.63 7.70 0.09
CA GLU A 176 18.46 6.71 -0.60
C GLU A 176 19.18 7.25 -1.86
N ASP A 177 18.82 8.44 -2.36
CA ASP A 177 19.40 9.03 -3.57
C ASP A 177 20.61 9.97 -3.30
N GLU A 178 20.88 10.37 -2.05
CA GLU A 178 21.96 11.35 -1.73
C GLU A 178 23.24 10.72 -1.15
N GLY A 179 23.35 9.39 -1.07
CA GLY A 179 24.44 8.71 -0.35
C GLY A 179 25.47 7.97 -1.23
N ASP A 180 26.72 8.46 -1.20
CA ASP A 180 27.97 7.80 -1.59
C ASP A 180 28.20 7.50 -3.09
N VAL A 181 28.35 8.56 -3.89
CA VAL A 181 29.48 8.56 -4.84
C VAL A 181 30.76 8.63 -4.01
N ALA A 182 31.14 7.50 -3.41
CA ALA A 182 32.49 7.33 -2.92
C ALA A 182 33.38 7.68 -4.12
N GLU A 183 34.06 8.82 -4.00
CA GLU A 183 35.10 9.24 -4.92
C GLU A 183 36.15 8.12 -4.86
N VAL A 184 35.98 7.12 -5.72
CA VAL A 184 36.97 6.07 -5.93
C VAL A 184 38.13 6.79 -6.58
N ASP A 185 39.02 7.31 -5.73
CA ASP A 185 40.41 7.54 -6.07
C ASP A 185 40.92 6.23 -6.67
N ALA A 186 40.86 6.16 -8.00
CA ALA A 186 41.37 5.06 -8.77
C ALA A 186 42.89 5.12 -8.67
N GLU A 187 43.43 4.62 -7.56
CA GLU A 187 44.79 4.12 -7.53
C GLU A 187 44.79 2.88 -8.43
N ILE A 188 45.07 3.12 -9.72
CA ILE A 188 45.33 2.09 -10.72
C ILE A 188 46.56 1.33 -10.24
N VAL A 189 46.36 0.26 -9.49
CA VAL A 189 47.41 -0.71 -9.20
C VAL A 189 47.59 -1.53 -10.49
N PRO A 190 48.77 -1.51 -11.14
CA PRO A 190 49.02 -2.36 -12.30
C PRO A 190 48.96 -3.82 -11.84
N VAL A 191 47.95 -4.55 -12.31
CA VAL A 191 47.84 -5.99 -12.12
C VAL A 191 48.71 -6.67 -13.18
N ASP A 192 49.83 -7.24 -12.74
CA ASP A 192 50.64 -8.16 -13.53
C ASP A 192 49.79 -9.37 -13.95
N LEU A 193 49.39 -9.38 -15.22
CA LEU A 193 48.69 -10.48 -15.89
C LEU A 193 49.70 -11.57 -16.29
N ASP A 194 50.21 -12.34 -15.34
CA ASP A 194 50.93 -13.59 -15.64
C ASP A 194 50.56 -14.67 -14.61
N GLY A 195 49.36 -15.24 -14.79
CA GLY A 195 48.84 -16.35 -13.98
C GLY A 195 48.20 -17.42 -14.88
N PRO A 196 48.52 -18.71 -14.67
CA PRO A 196 48.10 -19.79 -15.55
C PRO A 196 46.58 -20.02 -15.51
N VAL A 197 46.00 -20.07 -16.71
CA VAL A 197 44.60 -20.34 -17.00
C VAL A 197 44.22 -21.75 -16.49
N PRO A 198 43.28 -21.91 -15.54
CA PRO A 198 42.77 -23.23 -15.20
C PRO A 198 41.84 -23.74 -16.31
N SER A 199 42.07 -24.99 -16.71
CA SER A 199 41.31 -25.69 -17.75
C SER A 199 39.89 -26.03 -17.28
N PRO A 200 38.88 -25.98 -18.17
CA PRO A 200 37.52 -26.37 -17.85
C PRO A 200 37.34 -27.88 -18.02
N LEU A 201 37.17 -28.63 -16.92
CA LEU A 201 36.65 -29.99 -16.98
C LEU A 201 35.65 -30.27 -15.85
N SER A 202 34.50 -30.77 -16.31
CA SER A 202 33.72 -31.86 -15.74
C SER A 202 32.32 -31.48 -15.25
N CYS A 203 31.37 -31.60 -16.18
CA CYS A 203 29.96 -31.83 -15.90
C CYS A 203 29.83 -33.12 -15.08
N VAL A 204 29.32 -33.04 -13.86
CA VAL A 204 28.83 -34.20 -13.11
C VAL A 204 27.35 -33.99 -12.82
N ALA A 205 26.55 -34.84 -13.45
CA ALA A 205 25.15 -35.07 -13.15
C ALA A 205 25.01 -35.96 -11.91
N ALA A 206 23.96 -35.74 -11.12
CA ALA A 206 23.28 -36.61 -10.13
C ALA A 206 22.77 -35.71 -8.98
N GLU A 207 21.63 -35.91 -8.34
CA GLU A 207 20.65 -36.98 -8.36
C GLU A 207 19.34 -36.43 -7.75
N LYS A 208 18.21 -37.02 -8.15
CA LYS A 208 16.91 -36.84 -7.52
C LYS A 208 16.96 -37.30 -6.07
N SER A 209 16.40 -36.52 -5.14
CA SER A 209 15.92 -37.06 -3.87
C SER A 209 14.53 -36.55 -3.58
N ALA A 210 13.56 -37.46 -3.70
CA ALA A 210 12.21 -37.30 -3.25
C ALA A 210 12.17 -37.56 -1.74
N VAL A 211 11.62 -36.62 -0.97
CA VAL A 211 11.16 -36.92 0.40
C VAL A 211 9.67 -36.61 0.49
N SER A 212 8.94 -37.71 0.53
CA SER A 212 7.55 -37.82 0.93
C SER A 212 7.48 -37.71 2.46
N GLY A 213 6.71 -36.76 2.96
CA GLY A 213 6.44 -36.59 4.39
C GLY A 213 4.98 -36.24 4.58
N GLY A 214 4.13 -37.26 4.69
CA GLY A 214 2.73 -37.10 5.07
C GLY A 214 2.61 -36.80 6.56
N GLU A 215 2.00 -35.68 6.91
CA GLU A 215 1.55 -35.42 8.26
C GLU A 215 0.02 -35.45 8.30
N LYS A 216 -0.47 -36.47 9.02
CA LYS A 216 -1.87 -36.79 9.24
C LYS A 216 -2.22 -36.32 10.64
N ALA A 217 -2.77 -35.12 10.80
CA ALA A 217 -3.34 -34.67 12.06
C ALA A 217 -4.88 -34.68 11.97
N ALA A 218 -5.47 -35.64 12.68
CA ALA A 218 -6.90 -35.85 12.76
C ALA A 218 -7.55 -34.89 13.76
N ALA A 219 -8.68 -34.34 13.31
CA ALA A 219 -9.89 -33.94 14.03
C ALA A 219 -9.83 -33.95 15.57
N ALA A 220 -9.92 -32.74 16.15
CA ALA A 220 -10.48 -32.53 17.48
C ALA A 220 -11.80 -31.76 17.35
N THR A 221 -12.89 -32.52 17.46
CA THR A 221 -14.27 -32.08 17.65
C THR A 221 -14.37 -31.27 18.95
N GLY A 222 -14.83 -30.02 18.90
CA GLY A 222 -14.91 -29.15 20.07
C GLY A 222 -16.07 -28.17 20.03
N LEU A 223 -17.14 -28.55 20.72
CA LEU A 223 -18.20 -27.75 21.34
C LEU A 223 -18.93 -26.68 20.51
N GLN A 224 -20.19 -26.99 20.20
CA GLN A 224 -21.23 -25.98 20.07
C GLN A 224 -21.63 -25.49 21.46
N ASP A 225 -21.40 -24.21 21.75
CA ASP A 225 -22.02 -23.52 22.88
C ASP A 225 -23.05 -22.52 22.32
N THR A 226 -24.29 -22.99 22.29
CA THR A 226 -25.48 -22.19 21.96
C THR A 226 -25.75 -21.19 23.07
N LEU A 227 -25.28 -19.95 22.90
CA LEU A 227 -25.71 -18.83 23.73
C LEU A 227 -27.15 -18.46 23.38
N ALA A 228 -28.04 -18.80 24.32
CA ALA A 228 -29.43 -18.40 24.34
C ALA A 228 -29.56 -16.86 24.46
N LEU A 229 -30.19 -16.23 23.48
CA LEU A 229 -30.64 -14.84 23.56
C LEU A 229 -31.95 -14.77 24.38
N PRO A 230 -32.07 -13.88 25.38
CA PRO A 230 -33.33 -13.63 26.05
C PRO A 230 -34.28 -12.85 25.11
N ARG A 231 -35.51 -13.37 24.98
CA ARG A 231 -36.63 -12.70 24.31
C ARG A 231 -36.95 -11.38 25.01
N LEU A 232 -36.77 -10.26 24.30
CA LEU A 232 -37.33 -8.98 24.67
C LEU A 232 -38.86 -9.05 24.57
N GLY A 233 -39.53 -8.84 25.70
CA GLY A 233 -40.97 -8.79 25.81
C GLY A 233 -41.55 -7.60 25.06
N ALA A 234 -42.66 -7.84 24.37
CA ALA A 234 -43.50 -6.79 23.80
C ALA A 234 -44.16 -6.00 24.94
N VAL A 235 -43.87 -4.70 25.02
CA VAL A 235 -44.68 -3.74 25.78
C VAL A 235 -45.83 -3.31 24.88
N SER A 236 -47.03 -3.74 25.27
CA SER A 236 -48.30 -3.22 24.77
C SER A 236 -48.58 -1.90 25.50
N VAL A 237 -48.73 -0.81 24.76
CA VAL A 237 -49.30 0.44 25.28
C VAL A 237 -50.75 0.49 24.82
N ALA A 238 -51.65 0.67 25.79
CA ALA A 238 -53.08 0.88 25.61
C ALA A 238 -53.38 2.35 25.29
#